data_AF-A0A6V7X7W6-F1
#
_entry.id   AF-A0A6V7X7W6-F1
#
_cell.length_a   1.000
_cell.length_b   1.000
_cell.length_c   1.000
_cell.angle_alpha   90.00
_cell.angle_beta   90.00
_cell.angle_gamma   90.00
#
_symmetry.space_group_name_H-M   'P 1'
#
loop_
_entity.id
_entity.type
_entity.pdbx_description
1 polymer ?
#
loop_
_entity_poly.entity_id
_entity_poly.type
_entity_poly.pdbx_seq_one_letter_code
_entity_poly.pdbx_strand_id
1 'polypeptide(L)'
;MFSIPPEVQLDVLKCLNFEQLFSLRQSNSYFCNLINKYEGGLARMEFDKFSLVDTRKIHSQDIIIKLEPVISDFVLDDQLMKKWKTAIAESFTLFLHDFGDNKSFVVCVGKTDDNKPHYILKFPNVPKTIEEMFIVRFWLQQLFNCAFFQTRFEYIIFNPKMINLLFDNDKTILTQFHVQSLRLMSINANNTIENILKFGLIHFDIYESVNTTFFGDLSEQHTNILFNIIINEGNKVPRVYLGIYKSSRSSMLYDLIIKHIITSKDLSEMVSTIDLHCILLPNFKLNERAEKIENIQKDDTKITKYHIANIYNPKEIFSFYHKEFGVKMGDGSAFLIQIKKMKEKN
;
A
#
# COMPACT_ATOMS: atom_id res chain seq x y z
N MET A 1 -9.61 -8.15 36.37
CA MET A 1 -9.02 -8.67 35.12
C MET A 1 -7.87 -9.66 35.37
N PHE A 2 -6.97 -9.43 36.33
CA PHE A 2 -5.80 -10.33 36.55
C PHE A 2 -6.13 -11.81 36.87
N SER A 3 -7.36 -12.12 37.26
CA SER A 3 -7.81 -13.48 37.62
C SER A 3 -8.52 -14.25 36.50
N ILE A 4 -8.75 -13.64 35.33
CA ILE A 4 -9.41 -14.31 34.20
C ILE A 4 -8.41 -14.73 33.11
N PRO A 5 -8.68 -15.77 32.31
CA PRO A 5 -7.78 -16.23 31.25
C PRO A 5 -7.48 -15.13 30.22
N PRO A 6 -6.27 -15.10 29.62
CA PRO A 6 -5.89 -14.09 28.62
C PRO A 6 -6.85 -13.97 27.44
N GLU A 7 -7.51 -15.05 27.03
CA GLU A 7 -8.47 -15.07 25.93
C GLU A 7 -9.73 -14.26 26.27
N VAL A 8 -10.25 -14.42 27.50
CA VAL A 8 -11.40 -13.66 27.99
C VAL A 8 -11.03 -12.20 28.19
N GLN A 9 -9.80 -11.94 28.66
CA GLN A 9 -9.31 -10.56 28.76
C GLN A 9 -9.25 -9.89 27.40
N LEU A 10 -8.77 -10.60 26.37
CA LEU A 10 -8.72 -10.10 25.01
C LEU A 10 -10.12 -9.75 24.48
N ASP A 11 -11.12 -10.59 24.72
CA ASP A 11 -12.49 -10.30 24.29
C ASP A 11 -13.07 -9.06 24.98
N VAL A 12 -12.74 -8.84 26.25
CA VAL A 12 -13.09 -7.59 26.95
C VAL A 12 -12.37 -6.39 26.35
N LEU A 13 -11.09 -6.52 26.02
CA LEU A 13 -10.30 -5.46 25.41
C LEU A 13 -10.80 -5.07 24.01
N LYS A 14 -11.33 -6.02 23.23
CA LYS A 14 -11.99 -5.73 21.94
C LYS A 14 -13.23 -4.85 22.07
N CYS A 15 -13.87 -4.81 23.25
CA CYS A 15 -15.02 -3.95 23.51
C CYS A 15 -14.64 -2.50 23.82
N LEU A 16 -13.35 -2.22 24.05
CA LEU A 16 -12.86 -0.89 24.37
C LEU A 16 -12.52 -0.14 23.08
N ASN A 17 -12.84 1.16 23.03
CA ASN A 17 -12.39 2.03 21.95
C ASN A 17 -10.88 2.35 22.09
N PHE A 18 -10.30 3.01 21.07
CA PHE A 18 -8.87 3.33 21.09
C PHE A 18 -8.44 4.14 22.32
N GLU A 19 -9.19 5.17 22.71
CA GLU A 19 -8.84 6.03 23.86
C GLU A 19 -8.85 5.24 25.17
N GLN A 20 -9.81 4.34 25.33
CA GLN A 20 -9.91 3.44 26.49
C GLN A 20 -8.78 2.42 26.51
N LEU A 21 -8.47 1.79 25.36
CA LEU A 21 -7.35 0.85 25.24
C LEU A 21 -6.01 1.54 25.51
N PHE A 22 -5.81 2.72 24.95
CA PHE A 22 -4.60 3.50 25.14
C PHE A 22 -4.41 3.90 26.60
N SER A 23 -5.48 4.38 27.24
CA SER A 23 -5.47 4.70 28.68
C SER A 23 -5.16 3.47 29.53
N LEU A 24 -5.76 2.32 29.21
CA LEU A 24 -5.51 1.06 29.90
C LEU A 24 -4.06 0.59 29.72
N ARG A 25 -3.51 0.75 28.50
CA ARG A 25 -2.12 0.44 28.15
C ARG A 25 -1.13 1.22 29.02
N GLN A 26 -1.42 2.50 29.26
CA GLN A 26 -0.57 3.36 30.08
C GLN A 26 -0.73 3.14 31.59
N SER A 27 -1.85 2.56 32.03
CA SER A 27 -2.16 2.41 33.45
C SER A 27 -1.35 1.30 34.15
N ASN A 28 -0.91 0.27 33.43
CA ASN A 28 -0.29 -0.91 34.03
C ASN A 28 0.58 -1.69 33.04
N SER A 29 1.79 -2.09 33.45
CA SER A 29 2.73 -2.86 32.62
C SER A 29 2.18 -4.22 32.16
N TYR A 30 1.30 -4.85 32.93
CA TYR A 30 0.61 -6.07 32.53
C TYR A 30 -0.32 -5.84 31.34
N PHE A 31 -1.18 -4.81 31.39
CA PHE A 31 -2.06 -4.48 30.28
C PHE A 31 -1.27 -3.98 29.08
N CYS A 32 -0.17 -3.26 29.29
CA CYS A 32 0.77 -2.92 28.23
C CYS A 32 1.26 -4.18 27.49
N ASN A 33 1.81 -5.14 28.22
CA ASN A 33 2.30 -6.39 27.64
C ASN A 33 1.18 -7.21 26.98
N LEU A 34 -0.01 -7.25 27.59
CA LEU A 34 -1.16 -7.99 27.05
C LEU A 34 -1.68 -7.35 25.75
N ILE A 35 -1.88 -6.03 25.74
CA ILE A 35 -2.32 -5.29 24.56
C ILE A 35 -1.28 -5.43 23.45
N ASN A 36 0.01 -5.27 23.74
CA ASN A 36 1.08 -5.43 22.75
C ASN A 36 1.12 -6.86 22.20
N LYS A 37 0.91 -7.88 23.04
CA LYS A 37 0.85 -9.29 22.61
C LYS A 37 -0.30 -9.56 21.63
N TYR A 38 -1.42 -8.84 21.76
CA TYR A 38 -2.62 -9.05 20.95
C TYR A 38 -2.99 -7.83 20.09
N GLU A 39 -2.01 -6.97 19.77
CA GLU A 39 -2.22 -5.67 19.12
C GLU A 39 -2.94 -5.79 17.77
N GLY A 40 -2.69 -6.87 17.02
CA GLY A 40 -3.38 -7.18 15.77
C GLY A 40 -4.90 -7.40 15.89
N GLY A 41 -5.43 -7.61 17.11
CA GLY A 41 -6.85 -7.86 17.37
C GLY A 41 -7.55 -6.79 18.22
N LEU A 42 -6.90 -5.66 18.50
CA LEU A 42 -7.41 -4.59 19.37
C LEU A 42 -7.67 -3.29 18.62
N ALA A 43 -8.50 -2.40 19.18
CA ALA A 43 -8.89 -1.17 18.49
C ALA A 43 -7.70 -0.23 18.27
N ARG A 44 -7.49 0.15 17.02
CA ARG A 44 -6.46 1.11 16.57
C ARG A 44 -7.07 2.50 16.49
N MET A 45 -6.23 3.54 16.54
CA MET A 45 -6.73 4.88 16.22
C MET A 45 -7.04 4.90 14.73
N GLU A 46 -8.31 5.09 14.41
CA GLU A 46 -8.76 5.14 13.03
C GLU A 46 -8.66 6.57 12.50
N PHE A 47 -8.01 6.68 11.35
CA PHE A 47 -7.98 7.88 10.53
C PHE A 47 -8.51 7.55 9.15
N ASP A 48 -9.05 8.55 8.48
CA ASP A 48 -9.58 8.37 7.14
C ASP A 48 -8.48 8.44 6.09
N LYS A 49 -7.49 9.34 6.30
CA LYS A 49 -6.45 9.63 5.32
C LYS A 49 -5.07 9.67 5.98
N PHE A 50 -4.10 9.03 5.32
CA PHE A 50 -2.67 9.16 5.58
C PHE A 50 -1.93 9.43 4.27
N SER A 51 -1.08 10.45 4.23
CA SER A 51 -0.34 10.79 3.02
C SER A 51 0.97 11.50 3.30
N LEU A 52 1.87 11.43 2.32
CA LEU A 52 3.05 12.28 2.25
C LEU A 52 2.81 13.41 1.25
N VAL A 53 2.94 14.65 1.71
CA VAL A 53 2.66 15.83 0.89
C VAL A 53 3.82 16.81 0.90
N ASP A 54 3.99 17.51 -0.21
CA ASP A 54 4.89 18.66 -0.32
C ASP A 54 4.41 19.76 0.65
N THR A 55 5.33 20.38 1.38
CA THR A 55 4.99 21.45 2.35
C THR A 55 4.18 22.60 1.75
N ARG A 56 4.33 22.84 0.44
CA ARG A 56 3.57 23.87 -0.29
C ARG A 56 2.09 23.55 -0.44
N LYS A 57 1.67 22.31 -0.17
CA LYS A 57 0.27 21.87 -0.17
C LYS A 57 -0.39 21.96 1.22
N ILE A 58 0.33 22.41 2.26
CA ILE A 58 -0.25 22.59 3.59
C ILE A 58 -1.20 23.79 3.58
N HIS A 59 -2.42 23.62 4.10
CA HIS A 59 -3.43 24.65 4.19
C HIS A 59 -3.36 25.38 5.54
N SER A 60 -3.87 26.61 5.60
CA SER A 60 -3.89 27.41 6.83
C SER A 60 -4.74 26.80 7.96
N GLN A 61 -5.69 25.93 7.61
CA GLN A 61 -6.53 25.19 8.55
C GLN A 61 -5.85 23.96 9.14
N ASP A 62 -4.72 23.51 8.60
CA ASP A 62 -4.05 22.30 9.09
C ASP A 62 -3.35 22.55 10.44
N ILE A 63 -3.43 21.56 11.33
CA ILE A 63 -2.82 21.60 12.66
C ILE A 63 -1.42 21.03 12.57
N ILE A 64 -0.42 21.90 12.73
CA ILE A 64 0.98 21.48 12.80
C ILE A 64 1.23 20.88 14.19
N ILE A 65 1.57 19.60 14.22
CA ILE A 65 1.99 18.93 15.44
C ILE A 65 3.47 19.26 15.68
N LYS A 66 3.74 19.88 16.84
CA LYS A 66 5.11 20.09 17.29
C LYS A 66 5.68 18.74 17.71
N LEU A 67 6.72 18.30 17.00
CA LEU A 67 7.41 17.06 17.32
C LEU A 67 8.38 17.36 18.46
N GLU A 68 8.01 16.97 19.68
CA GLU A 68 8.87 17.09 20.84
C GLU A 68 9.58 15.76 21.10
N PRO A 69 10.78 15.78 21.71
CA PRO A 69 11.42 14.58 22.22
C PRO A 69 10.52 13.98 23.29
N VAL A 70 9.84 12.90 22.96
CA VAL A 70 9.04 12.16 23.94
C VAL A 70 10.00 11.27 24.71
N ILE A 71 9.89 11.26 26.04
CA ILE A 71 10.57 10.29 26.90
C ILE A 71 10.06 8.91 26.46
N SER A 72 10.88 8.23 25.65
CA SER A 72 10.59 6.91 25.14
C SER A 72 11.27 5.90 26.03
N ASP A 73 10.56 4.83 26.39
CA ASP A 73 11.16 3.67 27.08
C ASP A 73 12.12 2.88 26.16
N PHE A 74 12.24 3.28 24.89
CA PHE A 74 13.19 2.72 23.95
C PHE A 74 14.63 3.05 24.36
N VAL A 75 15.36 2.01 24.78
CA VAL A 75 16.79 2.09 25.08
C VAL A 75 17.59 1.81 23.82
N LEU A 76 18.41 2.77 23.41
CA LEU A 76 19.29 2.64 22.26
C LEU A 76 20.61 1.98 22.69
N ASP A 77 20.83 0.73 22.28
CA ASP A 77 22.09 0.03 22.54
C ASP A 77 23.27 0.58 21.72
N ASP A 78 24.48 0.22 22.13
CA ASP A 78 25.72 0.72 21.52
C ASP A 78 25.84 0.36 20.03
N GLN A 79 25.33 -0.80 19.61
CA GLN A 79 25.42 -1.25 18.23
C GLN A 79 24.50 -0.42 17.33
N LEU A 80 23.25 -0.21 17.74
CA LEU A 80 22.28 0.58 17.01
C LEU A 80 22.62 2.07 17.05
N MET A 81 23.14 2.57 18.18
CA MET A 81 23.70 3.92 18.29
C MET A 81 24.79 4.15 17.24
N LYS A 82 25.71 3.19 17.05
CA LYS A 82 26.74 3.28 16.02
C LYS A 82 26.14 3.34 14.62
N LYS A 83 25.17 2.48 14.31
CA LYS A 83 24.47 2.48 13.01
C LYS A 83 23.77 3.83 12.74
N TRP A 84 23.10 4.39 13.74
CA TRP A 84 22.43 5.69 13.63
C TRP A 84 23.43 6.83 13.40
N LYS A 85 24.55 6.84 14.14
CA LYS A 85 25.62 7.84 13.92
C LYS A 85 26.21 7.76 12.52
N THR A 86 26.43 6.55 11.99
CA THR A 86 26.90 6.35 10.62
C THR A 86 25.89 6.89 9.60
N ALA A 87 24.61 6.55 9.74
CA ALA A 87 23.57 7.02 8.84
C ALA A 87 23.42 8.56 8.84
N ILE A 88 23.53 9.19 10.01
CA ILE A 88 23.55 10.66 10.12
C ILE A 88 24.75 11.24 9.38
N ALA A 89 25.95 10.69 9.58
CA ALA A 89 27.17 11.15 8.89
C ALA A 89 27.07 11.00 7.36
N GLU A 90 26.40 9.95 6.89
CA GLU A 90 26.12 9.69 5.47
C GLU A 90 24.91 10.48 4.93
N SER A 91 24.29 11.34 5.75
CA SER A 91 23.11 12.13 5.38
C SER A 91 21.94 11.28 4.85
N PHE A 92 21.67 10.16 5.52
CA PHE A 92 20.66 9.21 5.10
C PHE A 92 19.26 9.81 5.11
N THR A 93 18.54 9.73 3.98
CA THR A 93 17.23 10.38 3.84
C THR A 93 16.10 9.54 4.43
N LEU A 94 15.12 10.21 5.04
CA LEU A 94 13.88 9.61 5.53
C LEU A 94 12.90 9.31 4.40
N PHE A 95 12.89 10.13 3.35
CA PHE A 95 11.99 9.98 2.22
C PHE A 95 12.76 9.61 0.94
N LEU A 96 12.13 8.81 0.09
CA LEU A 96 12.56 8.56 -1.29
C LEU A 96 11.53 9.18 -2.22
N HIS A 97 11.97 9.96 -3.21
CA HIS A 97 11.06 10.63 -4.14
C HIS A 97 11.66 10.88 -5.53
N ASP A 98 10.80 11.07 -6.52
CA ASP A 98 11.18 11.35 -7.91
C ASP A 98 11.35 12.84 -8.23
N PHE A 99 11.17 13.70 -7.24
CA PHE A 99 11.37 15.13 -7.41
C PHE A 99 12.85 15.49 -7.35
N GLY A 100 13.26 16.53 -8.10
CA GLY A 100 14.62 17.09 -7.99
C GLY A 100 14.91 17.66 -6.59
N ASP A 101 16.19 17.90 -6.33
CA ASP A 101 16.69 18.48 -5.09
C ASP A 101 15.96 19.81 -4.81
N ASN A 102 15.44 20.00 -3.59
CA ASN A 102 14.75 21.20 -3.03
C ASN A 102 13.30 21.01 -2.56
N LYS A 103 12.77 19.79 -2.48
CA LYS A 103 11.43 19.58 -1.88
C LYS A 103 11.51 19.16 -0.42
N SER A 104 10.67 19.79 0.40
CA SER A 104 10.39 19.35 1.76
C SER A 104 9.02 18.70 1.82
N PHE A 105 8.93 17.63 2.60
CA PHE A 105 7.73 16.83 2.71
C PHE A 105 7.29 16.72 4.17
N VAL A 106 6.01 16.51 4.35
CA VAL A 106 5.40 16.29 5.66
C VAL A 106 4.48 15.10 5.59
N VAL A 107 4.25 14.49 6.75
CA VAL A 107 3.19 13.51 6.92
C VAL A 107 1.90 14.25 7.24
N CYS A 108 0.84 13.91 6.51
CA CYS A 108 -0.50 14.42 6.72
C CYS A 108 -1.41 13.26 7.14
N VAL A 109 -2.08 13.42 8.28
CA VAL A 109 -3.05 12.46 8.83
C VAL A 109 -4.35 13.19 9.10
N GLY A 110 -5.50 12.66 8.68
CA GLY A 110 -6.78 13.36 8.85
C GLY A 110 -8.01 12.48 8.84
N LYS A 111 -9.14 13.09 9.18
CA LYS A 111 -10.48 12.49 9.10
C LYS A 111 -11.18 12.89 7.78
N THR A 112 -12.25 12.18 7.38
CA THR A 112 -12.84 12.16 6.03
C THR A 112 -13.46 13.49 5.62
N ASP A 113 -13.90 14.27 6.60
CA ASP A 113 -14.54 15.55 6.37
C ASP A 113 -13.49 16.54 5.86
N ASP A 114 -13.55 16.89 4.57
CA ASP A 114 -12.59 17.80 3.92
C ASP A 114 -12.55 19.19 4.59
N ASN A 115 -13.53 19.50 5.46
CA ASN A 115 -13.56 20.72 6.28
C ASN A 115 -12.86 20.56 7.64
N LYS A 116 -12.42 19.36 8.02
CA LYS A 116 -11.69 19.13 9.26
C LYS A 116 -10.20 19.37 9.04
N PRO A 117 -9.52 19.95 10.04
CA PRO A 117 -8.09 20.17 9.98
C PRO A 117 -7.36 18.82 9.88
N HIS A 118 -6.33 18.74 9.03
CA HIS A 118 -5.40 17.63 9.05
C HIS A 118 -4.33 17.85 10.12
N TYR A 119 -3.79 16.78 10.67
CA TYR A 119 -2.60 16.81 11.51
C TYR A 119 -1.34 16.67 10.64
N ILE A 120 -0.41 17.61 10.80
CA ILE A 120 0.82 17.67 10.02
C ILE A 120 2.02 17.35 10.92
N LEU A 121 2.71 16.25 10.62
CA LEU A 121 3.97 15.89 11.26
C LEU A 121 5.13 16.33 10.35
N LYS A 122 5.94 17.28 10.83
CA LYS A 122 7.08 17.83 10.09
C LYS A 122 8.36 17.05 10.43
N PHE A 123 8.54 15.88 9.81
CA PHE A 123 9.79 15.15 9.98
C PHE A 123 10.97 15.82 9.26
N PRO A 124 12.20 15.70 9.81
CA PRO A 124 13.40 16.06 9.06
C PRO A 124 13.56 15.11 7.87
N ASN A 125 13.80 15.65 6.67
CA ASN A 125 14.11 14.81 5.50
C ASN A 125 15.45 14.08 5.67
N VAL A 126 16.43 14.74 6.29
CA VAL A 126 17.72 14.15 6.67
C VAL A 126 17.92 14.42 8.15
N PRO A 127 17.71 13.41 9.03
CA PRO A 127 18.01 13.54 10.45
C PRO A 127 19.48 13.89 10.65
N LYS A 128 19.76 14.93 11.43
CA LYS A 128 21.09 15.47 11.72
C LYS A 128 21.61 15.10 13.10
N THR A 129 20.72 14.66 13.98
CA THR A 129 21.05 14.33 15.36
C THR A 129 20.39 13.02 15.78
N ILE A 130 20.93 12.41 16.84
CA ILE A 130 20.32 11.22 17.45
C ILE A 130 18.93 11.54 18.01
N GLU A 131 18.75 12.75 18.54
CA GLU A 131 17.45 13.23 19.02
C GLU A 131 16.40 13.27 17.91
N GLU A 132 16.75 13.79 16.73
CA GLU A 132 15.88 13.77 15.56
C GLU A 132 15.53 12.32 15.13
N MET A 133 16.48 11.39 15.20
CA MET A 133 16.22 9.97 14.94
C MET A 133 15.22 9.36 15.93
N PHE A 134 15.34 9.68 17.23
CA PHE A 134 14.37 9.27 18.25
C PHE A 134 12.98 9.82 17.96
N ILE A 135 12.87 11.10 17.59
CA ILE A 135 11.60 11.74 17.22
C ILE A 135 10.95 11.00 16.05
N VAL A 136 11.71 10.77 14.97
CA VAL A 136 11.19 10.07 13.77
C VAL A 136 10.75 8.66 14.13
N ARG A 137 11.57 7.90 14.88
CA ARG A 137 11.23 6.54 15.33
C ARG A 137 9.93 6.53 16.14
N PHE A 138 9.83 7.41 17.14
CA PHE A 138 8.67 7.47 18.02
C PHE A 138 7.37 7.72 17.24
N TRP A 139 7.36 8.70 16.35
CA TRP A 139 6.16 9.04 15.60
C TRP A 139 5.84 8.02 14.50
N LEU A 140 6.84 7.40 13.86
CA LEU A 140 6.59 6.25 12.97
C LEU A 140 5.93 5.11 13.73
N GLN A 141 6.39 4.81 14.95
CA GLN A 141 5.76 3.81 15.80
C GLN A 141 4.30 4.17 16.12
N GLN A 142 4.00 5.46 16.38
CA GLN A 142 2.60 5.88 16.57
C GLN A 142 1.76 5.65 15.31
N LEU A 143 2.30 5.94 14.12
CA LEU A 143 1.61 5.74 12.86
C LEU A 143 1.37 4.25 12.54
N PHE A 144 2.31 3.36 12.88
CA PHE A 144 2.13 1.91 12.75
C PHE A 144 1.03 1.36 13.67
N ASN A 145 0.76 2.04 14.79
CA ASN A 145 -0.31 1.69 15.73
C ASN A 145 -1.68 2.27 15.34
N CYS A 146 -1.77 2.95 14.20
CA CYS A 146 -3.02 3.48 13.65
C CYS A 146 -3.59 2.55 12.57
N ALA A 147 -4.85 2.78 12.21
CA ALA A 147 -5.49 2.20 11.03
C ALA A 147 -5.99 3.33 10.12
N PHE A 148 -5.87 3.14 8.80
CA PHE A 148 -6.23 4.16 7.82
C PHE A 148 -7.22 3.63 6.79
N PHE A 149 -8.32 4.36 6.57
CA PHE A 149 -9.24 4.01 5.47
C PHE A 149 -8.52 4.12 4.12
N GLN A 150 -7.84 5.23 3.89
CA GLN A 150 -7.08 5.46 2.67
C GLN A 150 -5.68 5.97 2.97
N THR A 151 -4.70 5.38 2.31
CA THR A 151 -3.34 5.92 2.28
C THR A 151 -2.95 6.33 0.88
N ARG A 152 -2.26 7.48 0.73
CA ARG A 152 -1.84 8.00 -0.57
C ARG A 152 -0.38 8.43 -0.58
N PHE A 153 0.39 7.83 -1.47
CA PHE A 153 1.78 8.19 -1.74
C PHE A 153 1.92 8.70 -3.17
N GLU A 154 2.17 10.00 -3.31
CA GLU A 154 2.34 10.64 -4.61
C GLU A 154 3.81 10.90 -4.90
N TYR A 155 4.47 9.95 -5.58
CA TYR A 155 5.87 10.09 -6.02
C TYR A 155 6.88 10.20 -4.88
N ILE A 156 6.43 9.91 -3.66
CA ILE A 156 7.24 9.91 -2.44
C ILE A 156 6.79 8.76 -1.55
N ILE A 157 7.75 8.08 -0.94
CA ILE A 157 7.54 7.06 0.09
C ILE A 157 8.52 7.31 1.25
N PHE A 158 8.28 6.64 2.38
CA PHE A 158 9.35 6.48 3.36
C PHE A 158 10.46 5.62 2.79
N ASN A 159 11.70 5.94 3.12
CA ASN A 159 12.86 5.13 2.78
C ASN A 159 12.80 3.82 3.58
N PRO A 160 12.60 2.65 2.93
CA PRO A 160 12.50 1.37 3.64
C PRO A 160 13.76 1.07 4.46
N LYS A 161 14.94 1.48 3.96
CA LYS A 161 16.19 1.31 4.69
C LYS A 161 16.25 2.16 5.96
N MET A 162 15.64 3.35 5.95
CA MET A 162 15.53 4.19 7.14
C MET A 162 14.59 3.55 8.16
N ILE A 163 13.43 3.01 7.73
CA ILE A 163 12.54 2.26 8.62
C ILE A 163 13.29 1.09 9.25
N ASN A 164 13.95 0.26 8.45
CA ASN A 164 14.73 -0.88 8.96
C ASN A 164 15.82 -0.43 9.94
N LEU A 165 16.53 0.66 9.63
CA LEU A 165 17.55 1.22 10.54
C LEU A 165 16.95 1.69 11.88
N LEU A 166 15.77 2.30 11.88
CA LEU A 166 15.13 2.83 13.10
C LEU A 166 14.58 1.70 14.00
N PHE A 167 14.25 0.54 13.42
CA PHE A 167 13.58 -0.57 14.10
C PHE A 167 14.38 -1.90 14.09
N ASP A 168 15.67 -1.87 13.71
CA ASP A 168 16.51 -3.05 13.45
C ASP A 168 16.57 -4.07 14.61
N ASN A 169 16.51 -3.58 15.85
CA ASN A 169 16.57 -4.43 17.05
C ASN A 169 15.19 -4.74 17.65
N ASP A 170 14.12 -4.20 17.08
CA ASP A 170 12.78 -4.29 17.65
C ASP A 170 11.91 -5.27 16.88
N LYS A 171 12.06 -6.56 17.21
CA LYS A 171 11.22 -7.63 16.64
C LYS A 171 9.77 -7.59 17.10
N THR A 172 9.46 -6.76 18.11
CA THR A 172 8.12 -6.68 18.70
C THR A 172 7.23 -5.66 18.01
N ILE A 173 7.82 -4.63 17.39
CA ILE A 173 7.08 -3.61 16.64
C ILE A 173 6.76 -4.12 15.24
N LEU A 174 5.47 -4.16 14.92
CA LEU A 174 5.01 -4.31 13.55
C LEU A 174 5.34 -3.02 12.79
N THR A 175 6.22 -3.10 11.80
CA THR A 175 6.62 -1.96 10.94
C THR A 175 5.71 -1.84 9.71
N GLN A 176 4.43 -2.19 9.89
CA GLN A 176 3.41 -2.20 8.86
C GLN A 176 2.31 -1.20 9.17
N PHE A 177 1.89 -0.45 8.17
CA PHE A 177 0.70 0.39 8.23
C PHE A 177 -0.54 -0.44 7.91
N HIS A 178 -1.57 -0.33 8.74
CA HIS A 178 -2.83 -1.03 8.52
C HIS A 178 -3.76 -0.14 7.71
N VAL A 179 -4.10 -0.57 6.50
CA VAL A 179 -4.82 0.26 5.54
C VAL A 179 -5.93 -0.51 4.87
N GLN A 180 -7.09 0.13 4.66
CA GLN A 180 -8.13 -0.46 3.83
C GLN A 180 -7.76 -0.35 2.35
N SER A 181 -7.38 0.86 1.89
CA SER A 181 -6.93 1.09 0.52
C SER A 181 -5.61 1.84 0.47
N LEU A 182 -4.64 1.30 -0.28
CA LEU A 182 -3.35 1.93 -0.55
C LEU A 182 -3.34 2.50 -1.97
N ARG A 183 -3.05 3.79 -2.11
CA ARG A 183 -2.83 4.44 -3.40
C ARG A 183 -1.37 4.82 -3.59
N LEU A 184 -0.74 4.25 -4.60
CA LEU A 184 0.64 4.52 -5.00
C LEU A 184 0.64 5.24 -6.35
N MET A 185 1.40 6.32 -6.48
CA MET A 185 1.59 7.01 -7.74
C MET A 185 3.08 7.18 -8.01
N SER A 186 3.52 6.82 -9.21
CA SER A 186 4.93 6.94 -9.65
C SER A 186 4.99 7.68 -10.97
N ILE A 187 6.01 8.53 -11.13
CA ILE A 187 6.43 9.02 -12.44
C ILE A 187 7.46 8.02 -12.94
N ASN A 188 7.48 7.78 -14.24
CA ASN A 188 8.32 6.78 -14.89
C ASN A 188 9.82 7.16 -14.97
N ALA A 189 10.32 7.93 -13.99
CA ALA A 189 11.70 8.34 -13.91
C ALA A 189 12.44 7.41 -12.93
N ASN A 190 13.11 6.38 -13.43
CA ASN A 190 14.10 5.53 -12.72
C ASN A 190 13.57 4.36 -11.88
N ASN A 191 14.49 3.73 -11.12
CA ASN A 191 14.31 2.56 -10.23
C ASN A 191 13.27 2.74 -9.10
N THR A 192 12.56 3.87 -9.06
CA THR A 192 11.64 4.23 -7.98
C THR A 192 10.36 3.40 -8.02
N ILE A 193 9.92 2.93 -9.20
CA ILE A 193 8.75 2.06 -9.33
C ILE A 193 8.91 0.79 -8.48
N GLU A 194 10.06 0.13 -8.59
CA GLU A 194 10.35 -1.08 -7.81
C GLU A 194 10.32 -0.81 -6.31
N ASN A 195 10.95 0.29 -5.88
CA ASN A 195 11.00 0.68 -4.48
C ASN A 195 9.60 1.02 -3.93
N ILE A 196 8.78 1.74 -4.69
CA ILE A 196 7.40 2.10 -4.31
C ILE A 196 6.53 0.86 -4.17
N LEU A 197 6.61 -0.05 -5.14
CA LEU A 197 5.84 -1.29 -5.11
C LEU A 197 6.26 -2.20 -3.96
N LYS A 198 7.57 -2.44 -3.80
CA LYS A 198 8.10 -3.22 -2.67
C LYS A 198 7.74 -2.60 -1.33
N PHE A 199 7.85 -1.28 -1.22
CA PHE A 199 7.44 -0.55 -0.01
C PHE A 199 5.96 -0.80 0.31
N GLY A 200 5.08 -0.68 -0.70
CA GLY A 200 3.66 -0.92 -0.56
C GLY A 200 3.30 -2.34 -0.11
N LEU A 201 4.04 -3.36 -0.55
CA LEU A 201 3.74 -4.76 -0.21
C LEU A 201 4.37 -5.23 1.10
N ILE A 202 5.51 -4.65 1.48
CA ILE A 202 6.25 -5.06 2.69
C ILE A 202 5.73 -4.32 3.91
N HIS A 203 5.50 -3.02 3.78
CA HIS A 203 5.19 -2.13 4.90
C HIS A 203 3.70 -1.81 5.05
N PHE A 204 2.81 -2.50 4.34
CA PHE A 204 1.36 -2.33 4.51
C PHE A 204 0.67 -3.67 4.69
N ASP A 205 -0.23 -3.70 5.66
CA ASP A 205 -1.26 -4.71 5.81
C ASP A 205 -2.54 -4.16 5.16
N ILE A 206 -2.87 -4.67 3.97
CA ILE A 206 -3.85 -4.08 3.06
C ILE A 206 -5.12 -4.92 3.05
N TYR A 207 -6.21 -4.36 3.57
CA TYR A 207 -7.45 -5.11 3.75
C TYR A 207 -8.31 -5.22 2.49
N GLU A 208 -8.34 -4.21 1.62
CA GLU A 208 -9.23 -4.21 0.46
C GLU A 208 -8.47 -4.10 -0.86
N SER A 209 -7.65 -3.06 -1.03
CA SER A 209 -7.08 -2.79 -2.35
C SER A 209 -5.78 -2.01 -2.39
N VAL A 210 -5.00 -2.27 -3.43
CA VAL A 210 -3.89 -1.42 -3.88
C VAL A 210 -4.26 -0.77 -5.20
N ASN A 211 -4.14 0.55 -5.30
CA ASN A 211 -4.29 1.30 -6.53
C ASN A 211 -2.95 1.94 -6.91
N THR A 212 -2.35 1.46 -7.98
CA THR A 212 -1.10 2.01 -8.49
C THR A 212 -1.35 2.74 -9.81
N THR A 213 -0.91 3.99 -9.89
CA THR A 213 -0.95 4.79 -11.11
C THR A 213 0.45 5.11 -11.60
N PHE A 214 0.74 4.76 -12.84
CA PHE A 214 1.99 5.04 -13.54
C PHE A 214 1.76 6.06 -14.64
N PHE A 215 2.58 7.12 -14.63
CA PHE A 215 2.62 8.10 -15.71
C PHE A 215 3.87 7.89 -16.55
N GLY A 216 3.70 7.37 -17.78
CA GLY A 216 4.77 7.14 -18.74
C GLY A 216 4.91 5.67 -19.19
N ASP A 217 5.88 5.42 -20.06
CA ASP A 217 6.15 4.10 -20.64
C ASP A 217 6.85 3.12 -19.69
N LEU A 218 6.14 2.09 -19.21
CA LEU A 218 6.78 1.02 -18.43
C LEU A 218 7.94 0.38 -19.21
N SER A 219 9.07 0.17 -18.52
CA SER A 219 10.15 -0.67 -19.04
C SER A 219 9.73 -2.14 -18.97
N GLU A 220 10.40 -3.00 -19.75
CA GLU A 220 10.19 -4.45 -19.65
C GLU A 220 10.45 -4.97 -18.22
N GLN A 221 11.50 -4.45 -17.58
CA GLN A 221 11.81 -4.76 -16.18
C GLN A 221 10.67 -4.36 -15.24
N HIS A 222 10.10 -3.16 -15.40
CA HIS A 222 8.97 -2.71 -14.58
C HIS A 222 7.72 -3.57 -14.80
N THR A 223 7.44 -3.95 -16.05
CA THR A 223 6.35 -4.88 -16.38
C THR A 223 6.54 -6.23 -15.71
N ASN A 224 7.76 -6.78 -15.73
CA ASN A 224 8.06 -8.06 -15.08
C ASN A 224 7.96 -7.99 -13.55
N ILE A 225 8.38 -6.87 -12.93
CA ILE A 225 8.22 -6.64 -11.49
C ILE A 225 6.73 -6.61 -11.12
N LEU A 226 5.92 -5.83 -11.86
CA LEU A 226 4.48 -5.75 -11.65
C LEU A 226 3.80 -7.12 -11.81
N PHE A 227 4.15 -7.84 -12.87
CA PHE A 227 3.64 -9.18 -13.11
C PHE A 227 3.97 -10.14 -11.95
N ASN A 228 5.24 -10.17 -11.50
CA ASN A 228 5.67 -11.02 -10.39
C ASN A 228 4.93 -10.71 -9.09
N ILE A 229 4.68 -9.42 -8.81
CA ILE A 229 3.90 -8.99 -7.65
C ILE A 229 2.46 -9.53 -7.72
N ILE A 230 1.81 -9.39 -8.87
CA ILE A 230 0.42 -9.79 -9.08
C ILE A 230 0.23 -11.31 -8.88
N ILE A 231 1.21 -12.12 -9.32
CA ILE A 231 1.07 -13.58 -9.36
C ILE A 231 1.67 -14.29 -8.13
N ASN A 232 2.75 -13.79 -7.53
CA ASN A 232 3.45 -14.46 -6.43
C ASN A 232 3.22 -13.80 -5.06
N GLU A 233 2.83 -12.52 -5.04
CA GLU A 233 2.57 -11.79 -3.80
C GLU A 233 1.12 -11.26 -3.72
N GLY A 234 0.31 -11.61 -4.71
CA GLY A 234 -1.02 -11.07 -4.92
C GLY A 234 -2.02 -11.53 -3.87
N ASN A 235 -1.84 -12.71 -3.27
CA ASN A 235 -2.71 -13.23 -2.22
C ASN A 235 -2.73 -12.39 -0.93
N LYS A 236 -1.73 -11.52 -0.74
CA LYS A 236 -1.67 -10.56 0.37
C LYS A 236 -2.68 -9.41 0.21
N VAL A 237 -3.21 -9.20 -1.00
CA VAL A 237 -4.10 -8.08 -1.32
C VAL A 237 -5.32 -8.62 -2.05
N PRO A 238 -6.56 -8.31 -1.64
CA PRO A 238 -7.72 -8.84 -2.35
C PRO A 238 -7.86 -8.30 -3.78
N ARG A 239 -7.51 -7.04 -3.99
CA ARG A 239 -7.73 -6.33 -5.25
C ARG A 239 -6.58 -5.39 -5.64
N VAL A 240 -6.15 -5.43 -6.89
CA VAL A 240 -5.12 -4.55 -7.44
C VAL A 240 -5.69 -3.75 -8.61
N TYR A 241 -5.63 -2.43 -8.53
CA TYR A 241 -5.94 -1.51 -9.61
C TYR A 241 -4.64 -0.95 -10.20
N LEU A 242 -4.44 -1.07 -11.51
CA LEU A 242 -3.28 -0.54 -12.22
C LEU A 242 -3.73 0.45 -13.28
N GLY A 243 -3.49 1.73 -13.05
CA GLY A 243 -3.61 2.78 -14.06
C GLY A 243 -2.29 2.93 -14.79
N ILE A 244 -2.21 2.52 -16.05
CA ILE A 244 -0.99 2.63 -16.86
C ILE A 244 -1.24 3.63 -17.98
N TYR A 245 -0.86 4.88 -17.76
CA TYR A 245 -1.14 5.96 -18.72
C TYR A 245 -0.01 6.09 -19.73
N LYS A 246 -0.39 6.04 -21.03
CA LYS A 246 0.52 6.24 -22.18
C LYS A 246 1.68 5.23 -22.22
N SER A 247 1.42 3.96 -21.88
CA SER A 247 2.43 2.92 -22.05
C SER A 247 2.11 1.99 -23.22
N SER A 248 2.99 1.98 -24.21
CA SER A 248 2.98 1.00 -25.31
C SER A 248 3.14 -0.45 -24.84
N ARG A 249 3.71 -0.66 -23.65
CA ARG A 249 3.93 -1.97 -23.02
C ARG A 249 2.80 -2.42 -22.09
N SER A 250 1.72 -1.65 -21.95
CA SER A 250 0.57 -2.06 -21.13
C SER A 250 -0.07 -3.36 -21.63
N SER A 251 -0.04 -3.61 -22.94
CA SER A 251 -0.46 -4.89 -23.56
C SER A 251 0.39 -6.07 -23.10
N MET A 252 1.71 -5.90 -22.95
CA MET A 252 2.62 -6.95 -22.49
C MET A 252 2.25 -7.47 -21.09
N LEU A 253 1.90 -6.57 -20.15
CA LEU A 253 1.47 -6.98 -18.82
C LEU A 253 0.19 -7.81 -18.88
N TYR A 254 -0.78 -7.37 -19.67
CA TYR A 254 -2.02 -8.10 -19.88
C TYR A 254 -1.75 -9.50 -20.47
N ASP A 255 -0.92 -9.60 -21.51
CA ASP A 255 -0.57 -10.87 -22.14
C ASP A 255 0.13 -11.84 -21.18
N LEU A 256 1.03 -11.33 -20.33
CA LEU A 256 1.69 -12.12 -19.28
C LEU A 256 0.67 -12.67 -18.28
N ILE A 257 -0.27 -11.85 -17.81
CA ILE A 257 -1.32 -12.27 -16.88
C ILE A 257 -2.21 -13.34 -17.51
N ILE A 258 -2.67 -13.14 -18.75
CA ILE A 258 -3.49 -14.12 -19.49
C ILE A 258 -2.74 -15.44 -19.64
N LYS A 259 -1.48 -15.38 -20.09
CA LYS A 259 -0.65 -16.57 -20.26
C LYS A 259 -0.52 -17.33 -18.95
N HIS A 260 -0.25 -16.64 -17.84
CA HIS A 260 -0.12 -17.25 -16.52
C HIS A 260 -1.43 -17.90 -16.05
N ILE A 261 -2.57 -17.21 -16.16
CA ILE A 261 -3.89 -17.76 -15.83
C ILE A 261 -4.16 -19.05 -16.59
N ILE A 262 -3.78 -19.12 -17.86
CA ILE A 262 -4.03 -20.28 -18.71
C ILE A 262 -3.08 -21.42 -18.38
N THR A 263 -1.78 -21.14 -18.23
CA THR A 263 -0.72 -22.16 -18.23
C THR A 263 -0.06 -22.40 -16.86
N SER A 264 -0.43 -21.71 -15.80
CA SER A 264 0.12 -22.03 -14.47
C SER A 264 -0.55 -23.25 -13.89
N LYS A 265 0.21 -24.09 -13.19
CA LYS A 265 -0.33 -25.21 -12.41
C LYS A 265 -0.82 -24.77 -11.03
N ASP A 266 -0.33 -23.63 -10.56
CA ASP A 266 -0.65 -23.06 -9.26
C ASP A 266 -1.01 -21.58 -9.44
N LEU A 267 -2.22 -21.23 -9.00
CA LEU A 267 -2.78 -19.87 -9.03
C LEU A 267 -3.24 -19.46 -7.62
N SER A 268 -2.70 -20.09 -6.57
CA SER A 268 -3.06 -19.83 -5.18
C SER A 268 -2.49 -18.51 -4.64
N GLU A 269 -1.33 -18.10 -5.13
CA GLU A 269 -0.66 -16.84 -4.74
C GLU A 269 -1.11 -15.62 -5.55
N MET A 270 -1.88 -15.83 -6.62
CA MET A 270 -2.34 -14.77 -7.50
C MET A 270 -3.45 -13.93 -6.82
N VAL A 271 -3.39 -12.61 -7.05
CA VAL A 271 -4.45 -11.68 -6.60
C VAL A 271 -5.82 -12.08 -7.14
N SER A 272 -6.86 -11.93 -6.30
CA SER A 272 -8.21 -12.38 -6.66
C SER A 272 -8.89 -11.50 -7.70
N THR A 273 -8.60 -10.20 -7.71
CA THR A 273 -9.17 -9.23 -8.64
C THR A 273 -8.11 -8.24 -9.13
N ILE A 274 -8.00 -8.08 -10.44
CA ILE A 274 -7.11 -7.14 -11.12
C ILE A 274 -7.95 -6.20 -11.95
N ASP A 275 -7.82 -4.90 -11.77
CA ASP A 275 -8.40 -3.90 -12.66
C ASP A 275 -7.28 -3.15 -13.37
N LEU A 276 -7.20 -3.33 -14.68
CA LEU A 276 -6.26 -2.64 -15.54
C LEU A 276 -6.98 -1.47 -16.20
N HIS A 277 -6.59 -0.26 -15.86
CA HIS A 277 -7.17 0.98 -16.36
C HIS A 277 -6.29 1.60 -17.44
N CYS A 278 -6.94 2.09 -18.50
CA CYS A 278 -6.31 2.83 -19.59
C CYS A 278 -5.26 2.03 -20.37
N ILE A 279 -5.42 0.70 -20.47
CA ILE A 279 -4.55 -0.11 -21.32
C ILE A 279 -4.84 0.19 -22.78
N LEU A 280 -3.78 0.40 -23.56
CA LEU A 280 -3.83 0.48 -25.01
C LEU A 280 -3.64 -0.91 -25.59
N LEU A 281 -4.69 -1.47 -26.18
CA LEU A 281 -4.64 -2.75 -26.87
C LEU A 281 -4.87 -2.52 -28.37
N PRO A 282 -3.81 -2.44 -29.19
CA PRO A 282 -3.96 -2.19 -30.62
C PRO A 282 -4.71 -3.33 -31.32
N ASN A 283 -4.49 -4.57 -30.88
CA ASN A 283 -5.14 -5.77 -31.42
C ASN A 283 -5.62 -6.66 -30.28
N PHE A 284 -6.73 -6.29 -29.65
CA PHE A 284 -7.32 -7.13 -28.62
C PHE A 284 -7.78 -8.48 -29.21
N LYS A 285 -6.97 -9.53 -28.99
CA LYS A 285 -7.30 -10.90 -29.38
C LYS A 285 -7.37 -11.76 -28.13
N LEU A 286 -8.54 -12.30 -27.86
CA LEU A 286 -8.72 -13.26 -26.78
C LEU A 286 -8.14 -14.62 -27.15
N ASN A 287 -7.77 -15.36 -26.11
CA ASN A 287 -7.41 -16.77 -26.27
C ASN A 287 -8.60 -17.56 -26.84
N GLU A 288 -8.33 -18.58 -27.65
CA GLU A 288 -9.34 -19.45 -28.26
C GLU A 288 -10.22 -20.17 -27.23
N ARG A 289 -9.73 -20.35 -25.99
CA ARG A 289 -10.48 -20.93 -24.87
C ARG A 289 -11.39 -19.93 -24.15
N ALA A 290 -11.36 -18.65 -24.53
CA ALA A 290 -12.21 -17.64 -23.92
C ALA A 290 -13.65 -17.82 -24.39
N GLU A 291 -14.53 -18.17 -23.46
CA GLU A 291 -15.96 -18.27 -23.70
C GLU A 291 -16.59 -16.89 -23.55
N LYS A 292 -17.24 -16.39 -24.61
CA LYS A 292 -17.97 -15.12 -24.57
C LYS A 292 -19.29 -15.33 -23.83
N ILE A 293 -19.46 -14.66 -22.70
CA ILE A 293 -20.63 -14.79 -21.83
C ILE A 293 -21.67 -13.73 -22.13
N GLU A 294 -21.23 -12.49 -22.30
CA GLU A 294 -22.12 -11.35 -22.42
C GLU A 294 -21.53 -10.26 -23.31
N ASN A 295 -22.38 -9.53 -24.02
CA ASN A 295 -22.00 -8.38 -24.84
C ASN A 295 -23.07 -7.31 -24.71
N ILE A 296 -22.74 -6.23 -24.00
CA ILE A 296 -23.64 -5.12 -23.75
C ILE A 296 -23.10 -3.91 -24.52
N GLN A 297 -23.93 -3.34 -25.38
CA GLN A 297 -23.68 -2.02 -25.95
C GLN A 297 -24.55 -1.03 -25.16
N LYS A 298 -23.93 -0.04 -24.51
CA LYS A 298 -24.63 1.05 -23.84
C LYS A 298 -23.99 2.37 -24.23
N ASP A 299 -24.74 3.18 -24.95
CA ASP A 299 -24.25 4.42 -25.56
C ASP A 299 -22.97 4.13 -26.39
N ASP A 300 -21.94 4.97 -26.24
CA ASP A 300 -20.62 4.80 -26.88
C ASP A 300 -19.70 3.81 -26.13
N THR A 301 -20.24 3.06 -25.17
CA THR A 301 -19.48 2.07 -24.40
C THR A 301 -19.86 0.65 -24.83
N LYS A 302 -18.86 -0.09 -25.31
CA LYS A 302 -18.97 -1.53 -25.53
C LYS A 302 -18.40 -2.27 -24.34
N ILE A 303 -19.21 -3.16 -23.77
CA ILE A 303 -18.84 -4.03 -22.67
C ILE A 303 -18.92 -5.47 -23.15
N THR A 304 -17.86 -6.24 -22.95
CA THR A 304 -17.87 -7.67 -23.25
C THR A 304 -17.29 -8.47 -22.10
N LYS A 305 -18.01 -9.52 -21.70
CA LYS A 305 -17.64 -10.41 -20.60
C LYS A 305 -17.24 -11.78 -21.14
N TYR A 306 -16.17 -12.33 -20.60
CA TYR A 306 -15.65 -13.63 -20.98
C TYR A 306 -15.30 -14.47 -19.75
N HIS A 307 -15.31 -15.78 -19.90
CA HIS A 307 -14.71 -16.71 -18.96
C HIS A 307 -13.52 -17.40 -19.61
N ILE A 308 -12.45 -17.62 -18.83
CA ILE A 308 -11.31 -18.45 -19.23
C ILE A 308 -11.07 -19.46 -18.11
N ALA A 309 -11.04 -20.74 -18.46
CA ALA A 309 -10.67 -21.82 -17.56
C ALA A 309 -9.20 -22.19 -17.73
N ASN A 310 -8.50 -22.36 -16.60
CA ASN A 310 -7.12 -22.84 -16.58
C ASN A 310 -7.00 -24.23 -17.24
N ILE A 311 -5.88 -24.51 -17.94
CA ILE A 311 -5.73 -25.77 -18.68
C ILE A 311 -5.43 -26.98 -17.79
N TYR A 312 -4.80 -26.75 -16.64
CA TYR A 312 -4.43 -27.78 -15.68
C TYR A 312 -5.50 -27.99 -14.61
N ASN A 313 -6.30 -26.96 -14.31
CA ASN A 313 -7.43 -27.02 -13.39
C ASN A 313 -8.67 -26.31 -13.97
N PRO A 314 -9.53 -27.01 -14.74
CA PRO A 314 -10.72 -26.41 -15.36
C PRO A 314 -11.74 -25.82 -14.38
N LYS A 315 -11.65 -26.13 -13.07
CA LYS A 315 -12.50 -25.52 -12.04
C LYS A 315 -12.06 -24.10 -11.67
N GLU A 316 -10.78 -23.77 -11.89
CA GLU A 316 -10.29 -22.40 -11.75
C GLU A 316 -10.67 -21.58 -12.97
N ILE A 317 -11.80 -20.88 -12.83
CA ILE A 317 -12.36 -20.01 -13.86
C ILE A 317 -12.11 -18.54 -13.50
N PHE A 318 -11.67 -17.77 -14.49
CA PHE A 318 -11.50 -16.34 -14.38
C PHE A 318 -12.53 -15.62 -15.23
N SER A 319 -13.19 -14.63 -14.65
CA SER A 319 -14.08 -13.70 -15.34
C SER A 319 -13.30 -12.49 -15.82
N PHE A 320 -13.42 -12.20 -17.11
CA PHE A 320 -12.86 -11.03 -17.76
C PHE A 320 -13.98 -10.09 -18.13
N TYR A 321 -13.87 -8.84 -17.72
CA TYR A 321 -14.80 -7.78 -18.06
C TYR A 321 -14.04 -6.69 -18.80
N HIS A 322 -14.37 -6.53 -20.08
CA HIS A 322 -13.73 -5.58 -20.98
C HIS A 322 -14.70 -4.44 -21.23
N LYS A 323 -14.28 -3.23 -20.92
CA LYS A 323 -15.01 -2.00 -21.22
C LYS A 323 -14.14 -1.15 -22.13
N GLU A 324 -14.56 -1.03 -23.38
CA GLU A 324 -13.93 -0.12 -24.35
C GLU A 324 -14.46 1.28 -24.13
N PHE A 325 -13.55 2.23 -23.93
CA PHE A 325 -13.90 3.65 -23.94
C PHE A 325 -13.95 4.10 -25.40
N GLY A 326 -15.04 4.73 -25.86
CA GLY A 326 -15.16 5.30 -27.21
C GLY A 326 -14.15 6.41 -27.55
N VAL A 327 -13.16 6.65 -26.68
CA VAL A 327 -12.07 7.59 -26.86
C VAL A 327 -10.87 6.84 -27.45
N LYS A 328 -10.48 7.22 -28.67
CA LYS A 328 -9.22 6.80 -29.27
C LYS A 328 -8.06 7.54 -28.61
N MET A 329 -7.03 6.82 -28.20
CA MET A 329 -5.79 7.38 -27.68
C MET A 329 -4.64 6.96 -28.60
N GLY A 330 -4.33 7.79 -29.59
CA GLY A 330 -3.37 7.45 -30.64
C GLY A 330 -3.97 6.45 -31.65
N ASP A 331 -3.27 5.35 -31.89
CA ASP A 331 -3.63 4.28 -32.82
C ASP A 331 -4.55 3.20 -32.20
N GLY A 332 -4.76 3.22 -30.89
CA GLY A 332 -5.57 2.25 -30.15
C GLY A 332 -6.78 2.85 -29.42
N SER A 333 -7.71 1.95 -29.06
CA SER A 333 -8.76 2.24 -28.07
C SER A 333 -8.23 2.06 -26.65
N ALA A 334 -8.71 2.89 -25.73
CA ALA A 334 -8.44 2.71 -24.31
C ALA A 334 -9.42 1.70 -23.71
N PHE A 335 -8.92 0.78 -22.90
CA PHE A 335 -9.74 -0.23 -22.22
C PHE A 335 -9.66 -0.12 -20.70
N LEU A 336 -10.77 -0.47 -20.05
CA LEU A 336 -10.79 -0.96 -18.68
C LEU A 336 -10.98 -2.48 -18.75
N ILE A 337 -10.06 -3.22 -18.15
CA ILE A 337 -10.09 -4.68 -18.10
C ILE A 337 -10.11 -5.08 -16.64
N GLN A 338 -11.18 -5.74 -16.21
CA GLN A 338 -11.24 -6.39 -14.90
C GLN A 338 -11.08 -7.89 -15.08
N ILE A 339 -10.17 -8.47 -14.31
CA ILE A 339 -9.90 -9.90 -14.24
C ILE A 339 -10.24 -10.35 -12.82
N LYS A 340 -11.14 -11.32 -12.67
CA LYS A 340 -11.61 -11.78 -11.36
C LYS A 340 -11.58 -13.30 -11.27
N LYS A 341 -10.87 -13.84 -10.28
CA LYS A 341 -10.93 -15.27 -9.93
C LYS A 341 -12.33 -15.58 -9.38
N MET A 342 -13.03 -16.52 -10.02
CA MET A 342 -14.36 -16.92 -9.58
C MET A 342 -14.25 -17.90 -8.41
N LYS A 343 -15.05 -17.71 -7.37
CA LYS A 343 -15.18 -18.71 -6.30
C LYS A 343 -15.98 -19.89 -6.86
N GLU A 344 -15.58 -21.11 -6.52
CA GLU A 344 -16.43 -22.28 -6.76
C GLU A 344 -17.79 -22.01 -6.10
N LYS A 345 -18.87 -22.18 -6.88
CA LYS A 345 -20.21 -22.21 -6.29
C LYS A 345 -20.31 -23.55 -5.57
N ASN A 346 -20.17 -23.52 -4.25
CA ASN A 346 -20.45 -24.67 -3.39
C ASN A 346 -21.92 -25.10 -3.51
#